data_AF-A0A7I8BVT8-F1
#
_entry.id   AF-A0A7I8BVT8-F1
#
_cell.length_a   1.000
_cell.length_b   1.000
_cell.length_c   1.000
_cell.angle_alpha   90.00
_cell.angle_beta   90.00
_cell.angle_gamma   90.00
#
_symmetry.space_group_name_H-M   'P 1'
#
loop_
_entity.id
_entity.type
_entity.pdbx_description
1 polymer ?
#
loop_
_entity_poly.entity_id
_entity_poly.type
_entity_poly.pdbx_seq_one_letter_code
_entity_poly.pdbx_strand_id
1 'polypeptide(L)'
;MEKMYSYKGFEVTVQLESVRAVSSDFTYGPPVGYVAVVSICTVEPRRPVGTPIGLVAEGNRVFDTQDDALTTGFNAAKRVIDEKGAP
;
A
#
# COMPACT_ATOMS: atom_id res chain seq x y z
N MET A 1 2.38 10.07 0.17
CA MET A 1 1.21 10.39 -0.69
C MET A 1 0.17 9.33 -0.44
N GLU A 2 -1.13 9.61 -0.53
CA GLU A 2 -2.14 8.55 -0.33
C GLU A 2 -3.28 8.68 -1.34
N LYS A 3 -3.88 7.54 -1.68
CA LYS A 3 -4.99 7.46 -2.62
C LYS A 3 -6.05 6.52 -2.10
N MET A 4 -7.25 7.06 -1.93
CA MET A 4 -8.43 6.32 -1.49
C MET A 4 -9.26 5.90 -2.70
N TYR A 5 -9.75 4.67 -2.66
CA TYR A 5 -10.57 4.06 -3.70
C TYR A 5 -11.72 3.30 -3.06
N SER A 6 -12.93 3.47 -3.58
CA SER A 6 -14.08 2.65 -3.18
C SER A 6 -14.23 1.48 -4.15
N TYR A 7 -14.21 0.25 -3.64
CA TYR A 7 -14.33 -0.98 -4.43
C TYR A 7 -15.24 -2.00 -3.76
N LYS A 8 -16.32 -2.44 -4.44
CA LYS A 8 -17.26 -3.48 -3.97
C LYS A 8 -17.81 -3.29 -2.53
N GLY A 9 -18.03 -2.05 -2.08
CA GLY A 9 -18.47 -1.80 -0.69
C GLY A 9 -17.33 -1.86 0.33
N PHE A 10 -16.09 -1.74 -0.13
CA PHE A 10 -14.90 -1.52 0.68
C PHE A 10 -14.24 -0.21 0.27
N GLU A 11 -13.63 0.45 1.23
CA GLU A 11 -12.76 1.59 1.07
C GLU A 11 -11.31 1.11 1.17
N VAL A 12 -10.58 1.23 0.07
CA VAL A 12 -9.17 0.89 -0.06
C VAL A 12 -8.37 2.17 -0.01
N THR A 13 -7.55 2.32 1.00
CA THR A 13 -6.59 3.42 1.12
C THR A 13 -5.19 2.89 0.83
N VAL A 14 -4.57 3.36 -0.24
CA VAL A 14 -3.17 3.05 -0.58
C VAL A 14 -2.31 4.25 -0.20
N GLN A 15 -1.57 4.12 0.89
CA GLN A 15 -0.59 5.11 1.33
C GLN A 15 0.78 4.74 0.78
N LEU A 16 1.40 5.67 0.06
CA LEU A 16 2.79 5.59 -0.35
C LEU A 16 3.68 6.30 0.66
N GLU A 17 4.50 5.51 1.36
CA GLU A 17 5.59 5.99 2.18
C GLU A 17 6.88 6.02 1.36
N SER A 18 7.53 7.18 1.26
CA SER A 18 8.86 7.26 0.66
C SER A 18 9.90 6.88 1.71
N VAL A 19 10.58 5.76 1.49
CA VAL A 19 11.67 5.34 2.36
C VAL A 19 12.94 6.05 1.91
N ARG A 20 13.41 6.97 2.74
CA ARG A 20 14.77 7.50 2.64
C ARG A 20 15.65 6.59 3.50
N ALA A 21 16.73 6.05 2.94
CA ALA A 21 17.71 5.39 3.77
C ALA A 21 18.33 6.43 4.70
N VAL A 22 17.99 6.32 5.99
CA VAL A 22 18.71 7.03 7.04
C VAL A 22 19.95 6.20 7.33
N SER A 23 20.97 6.33 6.48
CA SER A 23 22.31 5.89 6.87
C SER A 23 22.76 6.81 8.01
N SER A 24 23.18 6.23 9.13
CA SER A 24 23.58 6.95 10.35
C SER A 24 24.76 7.92 10.14
N ASP A 25 25.36 7.94 8.95
CA ASP A 25 26.39 8.87 8.51
C ASP A 25 25.83 9.80 7.44
N PHE A 26 25.29 10.93 7.91
CA PHE A 26 25.30 12.24 7.25
C PHE A 26 25.52 12.25 5.71
N THR A 27 24.57 11.76 4.94
CA THR A 27 24.47 12.10 3.51
C THR A 27 22.99 12.12 3.12
N TYR A 28 22.50 13.28 2.69
CA TYR A 28 21.17 13.46 2.12
C TYR A 28 21.12 12.75 0.76
N GLY A 29 21.01 11.42 0.78
CA GLY A 29 20.88 10.60 -0.42
C GLY A 29 19.50 10.75 -1.06
N PRO A 30 19.38 10.50 -2.38
CA PRO A 30 18.08 10.43 -3.05
C PRO A 30 17.18 9.37 -2.38
N PRO A 31 15.85 9.52 -2.43
CA PRO A 31 14.91 8.54 -1.88
C PRO A 31 15.25 7.14 -2.40
N VAL A 32 15.35 6.18 -1.50
CA VAL A 32 15.85 4.82 -1.80
C VAL A 32 14.73 3.95 -2.36
N GLY A 33 13.47 4.38 -2.18
CA GLY A 33 12.29 3.92 -2.91
C GLY A 33 11.00 4.22 -2.16
N TYR A 34 9.92 3.55 -2.55
CA TYR A 34 8.57 3.73 -2.03
C TYR A 34 8.03 2.42 -1.44
N VAL A 35 7.22 2.52 -0.39
CA VAL A 35 6.48 1.40 0.22
C VAL A 35 4.99 1.72 0.08
N ALA A 36 4.21 0.74 -0.39
CA ALA A 36 2.76 0.88 -0.51
C ALA A 36 2.09 0.24 0.69
N VAL A 37 1.66 1.03 1.66
CA VAL A 37 0.84 0.59 2.78
C VAL A 37 -0.62 0.60 2.37
N VAL A 38 -1.24 -0.58 2.32
CA VAL A 38 -2.64 -0.75 1.92
C VAL A 38 -3.49 -0.99 3.15
N SER A 39 -4.42 -0.08 3.40
CA SER A 39 -5.45 -0.19 4.43
C SER A 39 -6.80 -0.44 3.76
N ILE A 40 -7.49 -1.51 4.15
CA ILE A 40 -8.83 -1.83 3.62
C ILE A 40 -9.83 -1.69 4.77
N CYS A 41 -10.88 -0.90 4.55
CA CYS A 41 -11.99 -0.71 5.48
C CYS A 41 -13.30 -1.08 4.78
N THR A 42 -14.26 -1.69 5.46
CA THR A 42 -15.64 -1.79 4.93
C THR A 42 -16.32 -0.43 5.00
N VAL A 43 -17.18 -0.07 4.04
CA VAL A 43 -17.95 1.18 4.16
C VAL A 43 -19.06 1.07 5.20
N GLU A 44 -19.71 -0.09 5.33
CA GLU A 44 -20.78 -0.27 6.32
C GLU A 44 -20.96 -1.74 6.74
N PRO A 45 -20.85 -2.08 8.05
CA PRO A 45 -20.32 -1.24 9.13
C PRO A 45 -18.84 -0.93 8.90
N ARG A 46 -18.34 0.27 9.25
CA ARG A 46 -16.91 0.63 9.14
C ARG A 46 -16.03 -0.25 10.02
N ARG A 47 -15.50 -1.33 9.45
CA ARG A 47 -14.58 -2.26 10.11
C ARG A 47 -13.31 -2.39 9.28
N PRO A 48 -12.13 -2.23 9.88
CA PRO A 48 -10.89 -2.54 9.18
C PRO A 48 -10.89 -4.01 8.80
N VAL A 49 -10.60 -4.28 7.54
CA VAL A 49 -10.46 -5.61 6.97
C VAL A 49 -9.04 -6.09 7.22
N GLY A 50 -8.76 -6.39 8.50
CA GLY A 50 -7.46 -6.86 8.95
C GLY A 50 -6.43 -5.75 9.18
N THR A 51 -5.17 -6.17 9.39
CA THR A 51 -4.03 -5.29 9.56
C THR A 51 -3.63 -4.68 8.22
N PRO A 52 -3.29 -3.38 8.16
CA PRO A 52 -2.77 -2.79 6.93
C PRO A 52 -1.57 -3.57 6.42
N ILE A 53 -1.60 -3.91 5.13
CA ILE A 53 -0.54 -4.70 4.50
C ILE A 53 0.47 -3.72 3.91
N GLY A 54 1.67 -3.71 4.48
CA GLY A 54 2.83 -3.06 3.87
C GLY A 54 3.31 -3.89 2.70
N LEU A 55 3.06 -3.41 1.48
CA LEU A 55 3.56 -4.02 0.26
C LEU A 55 4.88 -3.35 -0.13
N VAL A 56 5.84 -4.22 -0.40
CA VAL A 56 7.16 -3.90 -0.93
C VAL A 56 7.29 -4.58 -2.28
N ALA A 57 8.14 -4.05 -3.16
CA ALA A 57 8.44 -4.66 -4.44
C ALA A 57 9.05 -6.06 -4.28
N GLU A 58 9.00 -6.83 -5.36
CA GLU A 58 9.51 -8.19 -5.42
C GLU A 58 10.97 -8.26 -4.91
N GLY A 59 11.24 -9.24 -4.06
CA GLY A 59 12.56 -9.39 -3.41
C GLY A 59 12.76 -8.54 -2.15
N ASN A 60 11.68 -8.13 -1.48
CA ASN A 60 11.72 -7.32 -0.25
C ASN A 60 12.41 -5.96 -0.45
N ARG A 61 12.32 -5.43 -1.67
CA ARG A 61 12.88 -4.12 -2.03
C ARG A 61 11.78 -3.09 -2.06
N VAL A 62 12.13 -1.83 -1.82
CA VAL A 62 11.20 -0.72 -2.00
C VAL A 62 10.94 -0.49 -3.50
N PHE A 63 9.74 -0.03 -3.84
CA PHE A 63 9.36 0.29 -5.21
C PHE A 63 10.20 1.45 -5.74
N ASP A 64 10.66 1.35 -6.97
CA ASP A 64 11.45 2.40 -7.61
C ASP A 64 10.57 3.62 -7.97
N THR A 65 9.30 3.36 -8.29
CA THR A 65 8.34 4.39 -8.71
C THR A 65 7.05 4.38 -7.90
N GLN A 66 6.43 5.54 -7.80
CA GLN A 66 5.14 5.73 -7.13
C GLN A 66 4.01 4.99 -7.86
N ASP A 67 4.03 4.98 -9.20
CA ASP A 67 3.00 4.32 -10.01
C ASP A 67 3.01 2.80 -9.81
N ASP A 68 4.19 2.19 -9.72
CA ASP A 68 4.32 0.75 -9.47
C ASP A 68 3.82 0.38 -8.07
N ALA A 69 4.17 1.18 -7.08
CA ALA A 69 3.71 1.03 -5.70
C ALA A 69 2.18 1.19 -5.58
N LEU A 70 1.60 2.20 -6.23
CA LEU A 70 0.14 2.41 -6.25
C LEU A 70 -0.60 1.28 -6.97
N THR A 71 -0.10 0.87 -8.13
CA THR A 71 -0.70 -0.17 -8.95
C THR A 71 -0.67 -1.50 -8.22
N THR A 72 0.48 -1.86 -7.64
CA THR A 72 0.63 -3.08 -6.85
C THR A 72 -0.24 -3.05 -5.60
N GLY A 73 -0.25 -1.91 -4.88
CA GLY A 73 -1.10 -1.74 -3.71
C GLY A 73 -2.59 -1.89 -4.00
N PHE A 74 -3.06 -1.27 -5.08
CA PHE A 74 -4.45 -1.37 -5.49
C PHE A 74 -4.82 -2.78 -5.99
N ASN A 75 -3.95 -3.44 -6.76
CA ASN A 75 -4.18 -4.81 -7.22
C ASN A 75 -4.22 -5.82 -6.06
N ALA A 76 -3.32 -5.69 -5.09
CA ALA A 76 -3.33 -6.52 -3.89
C ALA A 76 -4.61 -6.30 -3.07
N ALA A 77 -5.04 -5.04 -2.88
CA ALA A 77 -6.28 -4.73 -2.19
C ALA A 77 -7.50 -5.36 -2.88
N LYS A 78 -7.57 -5.23 -4.21
CA LYS A 78 -8.63 -5.84 -5.01
C LYS A 78 -8.63 -7.35 -4.85
N ARG A 79 -7.47 -8.01 -4.87
CA ARG A 79 -7.36 -9.45 -4.69
C ARG A 79 -7.86 -9.89 -3.32
N VAL A 80 -7.45 -9.20 -2.24
CA VAL A 80 -7.93 -9.49 -0.88
C VAL A 80 -9.45 -9.32 -0.77
N ILE A 81 -10.01 -8.25 -1.36
CA ILE A 81 -11.46 -8.04 -1.40
C ILE A 81 -12.17 -9.13 -2.21
N ASP A 82 -11.59 -9.56 -3.33
CA ASP A 82 -12.16 -10.61 -4.18
C ASP A 82 -12.13 -11.97 -3.48
N GLU A 83 -11.02 -12.33 -2.83
CA GLU A 83 -10.90 -13.54 -2.01
C GLU A 83 -11.84 -13.51 -0.79
N LYS A 84 -12.03 -12.35 -0.17
CA LYS A 84 -12.94 -12.18 0.98
C LYS A 84 -14.42 -12.07 0.57
N GLY A 85 -14.69 -11.67 -0.66
CA GLY A 85 -16.02 -11.54 -1.26
C GLY A 85 -16.47 -12.78 -2.03
N ALA A 86 -15.62 -13.81 -2.15
CA ALA A 86 -16.00 -15.10 -2.69
C ALA A 86 -16.91 -15.82 -1.66
N PRO A 87 -18.14 -16.23 -2.04
CA PRO A 87 -19.07 -16.93 -1.18
C PRO A 87 -18.59 -18.34 -0.78
#